data_AF-A0A2N5F9P0-F1
#
_entry.id   AF-A0A2N5F9P0-F1
#
_cell.length_a   1.000
_cell.length_b   1.000
_cell.length_c   1.000
_cell.angle_alpha   90.00
_cell.angle_beta   90.00
_cell.angle_gamma   90.00
#
_symmetry.space_group_name_H-M   'P 1'
#
loop_
_entity.id
_entity.type
_entity.pdbx_description
1 polymer ?
#
loop_
_entity_poly.entity_id
_entity_poly.type
_entity_poly.pdbx_seq_one_letter_code
_entity_poly.pdbx_strand_id
1 'polypeptide(L)'
;MTPISQQLNRRKSVKINKWLLTVLLSALAGCAPSHSNWENGMNLRVGTHFDSHLYKDCTRGCGDSYWSPVNKNKTFDKVVDESGGSRYYITWIRDCRYSVFVSADRLIKSWRYETSNVKGCYVF
;
A
#
# COMPACT_ATOMS: atom_id res chain seq x y z
N MET A 1 -56.50 -16.23 -43.47
CA MET A 1 -55.08 -15.91 -43.75
C MET A 1 -54.82 -14.50 -43.27
N THR A 2 -54.09 -14.35 -42.17
CA THR A 2 -53.79 -13.09 -41.49
C THR A 2 -52.27 -12.93 -41.50
N PRO A 3 -51.69 -11.77 -41.87
CA PRO A 3 -50.25 -11.63 -41.85
C PRO A 3 -49.78 -11.34 -40.41
N ILE A 4 -48.81 -12.12 -39.96
CA ILE A 4 -48.11 -11.94 -38.68
C ILE A 4 -47.09 -10.81 -38.87
N SER A 5 -47.29 -9.68 -38.18
CA SER A 5 -46.32 -8.60 -38.12
C SER A 5 -45.16 -9.00 -37.21
N GLN A 6 -44.00 -9.30 -37.79
CA GLN A 6 -42.75 -9.51 -37.02
C GLN A 6 -42.20 -8.15 -36.55
N GLN A 7 -42.38 -7.84 -35.27
CA GLN A 7 -41.69 -6.75 -34.59
C GLN A 7 -40.22 -7.15 -34.34
N LEU A 8 -39.33 -6.79 -35.27
CA LEU A 8 -37.88 -6.92 -35.10
C LEU A 8 -37.39 -5.91 -34.07
N ASN A 9 -37.23 -6.38 -32.83
CA ASN A 9 -36.70 -5.61 -31.72
C ASN A 9 -35.23 -5.25 -32.01
N ARG A 10 -35.01 -4.02 -32.49
CA ARG A 10 -33.72 -3.49 -32.93
C ARG A 10 -32.82 -3.29 -31.71
N ARG A 11 -31.98 -4.28 -31.37
CA ARG A 11 -30.90 -4.09 -30.38
C ARG A 11 -29.99 -2.99 -30.91
N LYS A 12 -30.02 -1.82 -30.27
CA LYS A 12 -29.10 -0.72 -30.56
C LYS A 12 -27.69 -1.19 -30.22
N SER A 13 -26.88 -1.48 -31.25
CA SER A 13 -25.45 -1.72 -31.08
C SER A 13 -24.81 -0.44 -30.55
N VAL A 14 -24.40 -0.45 -29.28
CA VAL A 14 -23.65 0.65 -28.67
C VAL A 14 -22.28 0.63 -29.33
N LYS A 15 -22.03 1.57 -30.25
CA LYS A 15 -20.69 1.81 -30.80
C LYS A 15 -19.85 2.43 -29.70
N ILE A 16 -19.22 1.59 -28.87
CA ILE A 16 -18.28 2.04 -27.85
C ILE A 16 -17.11 2.68 -28.58
N ASN A 17 -16.95 3.99 -28.39
CA ASN A 17 -15.84 4.74 -28.97
C ASN A 17 -14.54 4.18 -28.39
N LYS A 18 -13.63 3.71 -29.27
CA LYS A 18 -12.34 3.12 -28.87
C LYS A 18 -11.53 4.09 -28.01
N TRP A 19 -11.63 5.40 -28.26
CA TRP A 19 -11.01 6.43 -27.44
C TRP A 19 -11.53 6.46 -26.01
N LEU A 20 -12.85 6.31 -25.85
CA LEU A 20 -13.48 6.26 -24.53
C LEU A 20 -12.99 5.03 -23.75
N LEU A 21 -12.82 3.89 -24.45
CA LEU A 21 -12.28 2.66 -23.86
C LEU A 21 -10.81 2.85 -23.42
N THR A 22 -9.98 3.49 -24.25
CA THR A 22 -8.57 3.77 -23.92
C THR A 22 -8.42 4.73 -22.74
N VAL A 23 -9.28 5.75 -22.65
CA VAL A 23 -9.31 6.69 -21.51
C VAL A 23 -9.78 5.99 -20.23
N LEU A 24 -10.80 5.13 -20.31
CA LEU A 24 -11.24 4.34 -19.16
C LEU A 24 -10.16 3.35 -18.67
N LEU A 25 -9.44 2.71 -19.59
CA LEU A 25 -8.34 1.78 -19.25
C LEU A 25 -7.15 2.49 -18.61
N SER A 26 -6.84 3.71 -19.05
CA SER A 26 -5.77 4.51 -18.43
C SER A 26 -6.17 5.10 -17.07
N ALA A 27 -7.46 5.40 -16.86
CA ALA A 27 -7.98 5.78 -15.54
C ALA A 27 -7.93 4.61 -14.52
N LEU A 28 -8.00 3.36 -14.98
CA LEU A 28 -7.89 2.15 -14.14
C LEU A 28 -6.45 1.80 -13.74
N ALA A 29 -5.43 2.37 -14.39
CA ALA A 29 -4.02 2.13 -14.06
C ALA A 29 -3.57 2.78 -12.73
N GLY A 30 -4.44 3.59 -12.09
CA GLY A 30 -4.16 4.31 -10.85
C GLY A 30 -4.33 3.51 -9.55
N CYS A 31 -4.80 2.26 -9.61
CA CYS A 31 -5.08 1.44 -8.41
C CYS A 31 -4.09 0.29 -8.22
N ALA A 32 -2.84 0.44 -8.66
CA ALA A 32 -1.79 -0.54 -8.42
C ALA A 32 -1.07 -0.25 -7.09
N PRO A 33 -0.68 -1.28 -6.34
CA PRO A 33 0.17 -1.13 -5.17
C PRO A 33 1.43 -0.34 -5.53
N SER A 34 1.64 0.82 -4.91
CA SER A 34 2.70 1.74 -5.36
C SER A 34 3.79 1.92 -4.31
N HIS A 35 5.03 1.83 -4.79
CA HIS A 35 6.24 2.14 -4.03
C HIS A 35 6.25 3.60 -3.55
N SER A 36 5.74 4.52 -4.37
CA SER A 36 5.62 5.92 -3.99
C SER A 36 4.67 6.13 -2.80
N ASN A 37 3.56 5.38 -2.72
CA ASN A 37 2.67 5.45 -1.58
C ASN A 37 3.32 4.87 -0.32
N TRP A 38 4.13 3.82 -0.46
CA TRP A 38 4.96 3.30 0.63
C TRP A 38 5.93 4.35 1.17
N GLU A 39 6.74 4.96 0.30
CA GLU A 39 7.69 6.01 0.69
C GLU A 39 7.01 7.20 1.32
N ASN A 40 5.92 7.67 0.72
CA ASN A 40 5.15 8.78 1.25
C ASN A 40 4.58 8.44 2.63
N GLY A 41 4.00 7.26 2.81
CA GLY A 41 3.50 6.79 4.10
C GLY A 41 4.61 6.77 5.15
N MET A 42 5.77 6.19 4.84
CA MET A 42 6.90 6.15 5.76
C MET A 42 7.44 7.53 6.11
N ASN A 43 7.50 8.46 5.14
CA ASN A 43 7.90 9.84 5.38
C ASN A 43 6.92 10.59 6.29
N LEU A 44 5.61 10.39 6.12
CA LEU A 44 4.57 10.99 6.95
C LEU A 44 4.61 10.50 8.42
N ARG A 45 5.22 9.35 8.69
CA ARG A 45 5.39 8.85 10.06
C ARG A 45 6.51 9.57 10.82
N VAL A 46 7.47 10.17 10.12
CA VAL A 46 8.56 10.90 10.80
C VAL A 46 7.98 12.07 11.60
N GLY A 47 8.36 12.16 12.88
CA GLY A 47 7.83 13.14 13.83
C GLY A 47 6.59 12.69 14.59
N THR A 48 5.98 11.54 14.25
CA THR A 48 4.84 10.98 14.99
C THR A 48 5.29 10.00 16.07
N HIS A 49 4.39 9.65 16.98
CA HIS A 49 4.66 8.65 18.02
C HIS A 49 4.74 7.24 17.42
N PHE A 50 5.75 6.47 17.81
CA PHE A 50 5.94 5.10 17.34
C PHE A 50 4.74 4.21 17.66
N ASP A 51 4.15 4.37 18.85
CA ASP A 51 3.01 3.60 19.32
C ASP A 51 1.74 3.82 18.49
N SER A 52 1.60 4.95 17.81
CA SER A 52 0.44 5.23 16.95
C SER A 52 0.43 4.44 15.65
N HIS A 53 1.41 3.56 15.42
CA HIS A 53 1.51 2.73 14.20
C HIS A 53 1.61 1.23 14.53
N LEU A 54 1.54 0.86 15.81
CA LEU A 54 1.50 -0.53 16.30
C LEU A 54 0.07 -1.07 16.36
N TYR A 55 -0.71 -0.85 15.30
CA TYR A 55 -2.07 -1.39 15.23
C TYR A 55 -2.06 -2.90 15.13
N LYS A 56 -3.10 -3.57 15.67
CA LYS A 56 -3.18 -5.04 15.59
C LYS A 56 -3.35 -5.50 14.13
N ASP A 57 -4.13 -4.79 13.32
CA ASP A 57 -4.51 -5.24 11.98
C ASP A 57 -4.50 -4.06 11.01
N CYS A 58 -4.58 -4.31 9.69
CA CYS A 58 -4.68 -3.26 8.66
C CYS A 58 -6.03 -2.53 8.64
N THR A 59 -6.70 -2.34 9.77
CA THR A 59 -8.06 -1.78 9.86
C THR A 59 -8.18 -0.33 9.38
N ARG A 60 -7.08 0.41 9.35
CA ARG A 60 -7.00 1.80 8.83
C ARG A 60 -6.27 1.91 7.50
N GLY A 61 -5.94 0.78 6.88
CA GLY A 61 -5.04 0.68 5.73
C GLY A 61 -3.69 0.10 6.12
N CYS A 62 -3.17 -0.83 5.32
CA CYS A 62 -1.87 -1.46 5.59
C CYS A 62 -0.69 -0.46 5.48
N GLY A 63 -0.93 0.70 4.85
CA GLY A 63 0.07 1.74 4.68
C GLY A 63 0.52 2.41 5.97
N ASP A 64 -0.22 2.26 7.07
CA ASP A 64 0.09 2.83 8.39
C ASP A 64 0.52 1.79 9.43
N SER A 65 0.44 0.50 9.09
CA SER A 65 0.87 -0.60 9.98
C SER A 65 2.38 -0.84 9.86
N TYR A 66 3.03 -1.23 10.96
CA TYR A 66 4.35 -1.87 10.92
C TYR A 66 4.27 -3.36 10.62
N TRP A 67 3.15 -4.00 10.95
CA TRP A 67 2.97 -5.43 10.75
C TRP A 67 2.55 -5.71 9.33
N SER A 68 3.45 -6.42 8.64
CA SER A 68 3.14 -7.05 7.37
C SER A 68 1.91 -7.93 7.51
N PRO A 69 1.00 -7.99 6.51
CA PRO A 69 -0.12 -8.92 6.51
C PRO A 69 0.28 -10.39 6.74
N VAL A 70 1.54 -10.74 6.45
CA VAL A 70 2.09 -12.08 6.67
C VAL A 70 2.81 -12.26 8.01
N ASN A 71 3.12 -11.18 8.73
CA ASN A 71 3.73 -11.24 10.06
C ASN A 71 2.65 -11.38 11.15
N LYS A 72 2.20 -12.62 11.37
CA LYS A 72 1.16 -12.94 12.36
C LYS A 72 1.60 -12.74 13.82
N ASN A 73 2.90 -12.80 14.08
CA ASN A 73 3.46 -12.75 15.43
C ASN A 73 3.69 -11.33 15.92
N LYS A 74 3.64 -10.33 15.03
CA LYS A 74 3.81 -8.90 15.38
C LYS A 74 5.11 -8.65 16.13
N THR A 75 6.17 -9.28 15.63
CA THR A 75 7.52 -9.17 16.16
C THR A 75 8.40 -8.38 15.20
N PHE A 76 9.29 -7.58 15.76
CA PHE A 76 10.40 -6.99 15.01
C PHE A 76 11.44 -8.06 14.70
N ASP A 77 12.14 -7.91 13.57
CA ASP A 77 13.22 -8.83 13.21
C ASP A 77 14.38 -8.71 14.21
N LYS A 78 14.66 -7.47 14.63
CA LYS A 78 15.58 -7.14 15.72
C LYS A 78 15.35 -5.71 16.20
N VAL A 79 15.84 -5.42 17.40
CA VAL A 79 15.92 -4.07 17.97
C VAL A 79 17.37 -3.83 18.35
N VAL A 80 17.92 -2.68 17.96
CA VAL A 80 19.30 -2.27 18.26
C VAL A 80 19.25 -0.96 19.00
N ASP A 81 19.90 -0.88 20.16
CA ASP A 81 20.03 0.38 20.89
C ASP A 81 21.06 1.28 20.21
N GLU A 82 20.66 2.52 19.95
CA GLU A 82 21.48 3.56 19.34
C GLU A 82 21.54 4.75 20.30
N SER A 83 22.50 5.66 20.14
CA SER A 83 22.55 6.86 20.98
C SER A 83 21.25 7.67 20.84
N GLY A 84 20.55 7.87 21.95
CA GLY A 84 19.30 8.63 21.99
C GLY A 84 18.02 7.84 21.66
N GLY A 85 18.09 6.51 21.48
CA GLY A 85 16.90 5.70 21.24
C GLY A 85 17.18 4.26 20.81
N SER A 86 16.25 3.67 20.06
CA SER A 86 16.41 2.32 19.51
C SER A 86 15.96 2.28 18.06
N ARG A 87 16.64 1.43 17.26
CA ARG A 87 16.30 1.15 15.88
C ARG A 87 15.62 -0.20 15.76
N TYR A 88 14.41 -0.17 15.19
CA TYR A 88 13.54 -1.32 15.00
C TYR A 88 13.65 -1.78 13.55
N TYR A 89 13.98 -3.05 13.35
CA TYR A 89 14.11 -3.66 12.01
C TYR A 89 12.87 -4.47 11.69
N ILE A 90 12.35 -4.25 10.48
CA ILE A 90 11.05 -4.77 10.07
C ILE A 90 11.16 -5.35 8.66
N THR A 91 10.63 -6.56 8.49
CA THR A 91 10.39 -7.18 7.19
C THR A 91 8.91 -7.07 6.84
N TRP A 92 8.64 -6.33 5.78
CA TRP A 92 7.34 -6.27 5.12
C TRP A 92 7.16 -7.46 4.15
N ILE A 93 6.20 -7.41 3.24
CA ILE A 93 6.02 -8.44 2.21
C ILE A 93 7.22 -8.46 1.23
N ARG A 94 7.40 -9.60 0.53
CA ARG A 94 8.34 -9.74 -0.60
C ARG A 94 9.76 -9.22 -0.32
N ASP A 95 10.29 -9.54 0.86
CA ASP A 95 11.64 -9.16 1.29
C ASP A 95 11.89 -7.64 1.34
N CYS A 96 10.84 -6.82 1.42
CA CYS A 96 10.98 -5.41 1.72
C CYS A 96 11.43 -5.25 3.18
N ARG A 97 12.72 -4.99 3.39
CA ARG A 97 13.31 -4.77 4.73
C ARG A 97 13.59 -3.29 4.92
N TYR A 98 13.19 -2.77 6.07
CA TYR A 98 13.42 -1.39 6.45
C TYR A 98 13.64 -1.29 7.95
N SER A 99 14.16 -0.16 8.39
CA SER A 99 14.30 0.14 9.82
C SER A 99 13.75 1.51 10.16
N VAL A 100 13.32 1.66 11.40
CA VAL A 100 12.81 2.91 11.96
C VAL A 100 13.58 3.23 13.24
N PHE A 101 14.13 4.43 13.31
CA PHE A 101 14.77 4.93 14.52
C PHE A 101 13.79 5.74 15.36
N VAL A 102 13.67 5.34 16.61
CA VAL A 102 12.73 5.90 17.57
C VAL A 102 13.53 6.46 18.72
N SER A 103 13.35 7.74 19.02
CA SER A 103 14.03 8.38 20.15
C SER A 103 13.48 7.88 21.50
N ALA A 104 14.17 8.19 22.59
CA ALA A 104 13.72 7.92 23.95
C ALA A 104 12.28 8.40 24.21
N ASP A 105 11.89 9.56 23.67
CA ASP A 105 10.53 10.13 23.77
C ASP A 105 9.47 9.39 22.91
N ARG A 106 9.79 8.19 22.40
CA ARG A 106 8.93 7.38 21.54
C ARG A 106 8.56 8.04 20.21
N LEU A 107 9.31 9.05 19.75
CA LEU A 107 9.08 9.71 18.46
C LEU A 107 9.92 9.07 17.36
N ILE A 108 9.31 8.90 16.20
CA ILE A 108 10.01 8.43 15.00
C ILE A 108 10.89 9.57 14.48
N LYS A 109 12.21 9.36 14.46
CA LYS A 109 13.16 10.37 14.00
C LYS A 109 13.63 10.14 12.57
N SER A 110 13.73 8.88 12.15
CA SER A 110 14.08 8.53 10.77
C SER A 110 13.65 7.12 10.42
N TRP A 111 13.61 6.82 9.13
CA TRP A 111 13.48 5.48 8.59
C TRP A 111 14.45 5.31 7.42
N ARG A 112 14.79 4.07 7.08
CA ARG A 112 15.59 3.76 5.89
C ARG A 112 15.34 2.35 5.38
N TYR A 113 15.63 2.11 4.11
CA TYR A 113 15.69 0.77 3.56
C TYR A 113 16.89 -0.01 4.12
N GLU A 114 16.67 -1.29 4.37
CA GLU A 114 17.69 -2.27 4.76
C GLU A 114 17.82 -3.37 3.67
N THR A 115 17.21 -3.14 2.51
CA THR A 115 17.25 -3.98 1.31
C THR A 115 17.68 -3.17 0.09
N SER A 116 18.32 -3.81 -0.87
CA SER A 116 18.65 -3.20 -2.17
C SER A 116 17.46 -3.21 -3.14
N ASN A 117 16.51 -4.13 -2.97
CA ASN A 117 15.33 -4.22 -3.82
C ASN A 117 14.17 -3.38 -3.26
N VAL A 118 14.32 -2.06 -3.31
CA VAL A 118 13.33 -1.12 -2.77
C VAL A 118 11.98 -1.24 -3.48
N LYS A 119 11.96 -1.58 -4.78
CA LYS A 119 10.73 -1.74 -5.58
C LYS A 119 9.76 -2.80 -5.04
N GLY A 120 10.24 -3.74 -4.20
CA GLY A 120 9.40 -4.71 -3.51
C GLY A 120 8.58 -4.12 -2.36
N CYS A 121 8.92 -2.91 -1.91
CA CYS A 121 8.22 -2.18 -0.86
C CYS A 121 7.02 -1.43 -1.44
N TYR A 122 5.81 -1.88 -1.11
CA TYR A 122 4.58 -1.22 -1.55
C TYR A 122 3.43 -1.53 -0.58
N VAL A 123 2.39 -0.68 -0.65
CA VAL A 123 1.13 -0.86 0.08
C VAL A 123 0.08 -1.40 -0.89
N PHE A 124 -0.62 -2.48 -0.51
CA PHE A 124 -1.74 -3.04 -1.27
C PHE A 124 -3.03 -2.24 -1.07
#